data_AF-A0A7X0RCM4-F1
#
_entry.id   AF-A0A7X0RCM4-F1
#
_cell.length_a   1.000
_cell.length_b   1.000
_cell.length_c   1.000
_cell.angle_alpha   90.00
_cell.angle_beta   90.00
_cell.angle_gamma   90.00
#
_symmetry.space_group_name_H-M   'P 1'
#
loop_
_entity.id
_entity.type
_entity.pdbx_description
1 polymer ?
#
loop_
_entity_poly.entity_id
_entity_poly.type
_entity_poly.pdbx_seq_one_letter_code
_entity_poly.pdbx_strand_id
1 'polypeptide(L)'
;MVHLSDPLTRERALAWARGQSDDPELRPYPHEELESDEVSGGWAFADGRRLYVAGRDGSTGVSLLGHRDPEDTIAAWLVTRRHANRTLAPDDLGPWQQAAVRAVERGVTVAALDDPRIATADDRDHADWIWLSLRRSRVAPLRALAANDRLMGPPQPPGRGGRLTHACPLCGRPAPHQERYPRAVCDDCHEATLDAKGRRVRGRNVSMSGGFEARFCEPLPGSAPGPEGDGGPCPEVTRSGSVWVHGHACRMGEARFGGIVVEAL
;
A
#
# COMPACT_ATOMS: atom_id res chain seq x y z
N MET A 1 7.05 -1.49 -10.78
CA MET A 1 6.85 -2.72 -9.99
C MET A 1 5.68 -3.46 -10.63
N VAL A 2 5.94 -4.55 -11.34
CA VAL A 2 4.89 -5.32 -12.01
C VAL A 2 4.10 -6.04 -10.91
N HIS A 3 2.86 -5.62 -10.66
CA HIS A 3 1.96 -6.38 -9.80
C HIS A 3 1.54 -7.65 -10.55
N LEU A 4 2.05 -8.79 -10.12
CA LEU A 4 1.67 -10.10 -10.63
C LEU A 4 0.36 -10.49 -9.92
N SER A 5 -0.78 -10.07 -10.47
CA SER A 5 -2.10 -10.17 -9.82
C SER A 5 -2.84 -11.50 -10.02
N ASP A 6 -2.20 -12.51 -10.60
CA ASP A 6 -2.74 -13.87 -10.80
C ASP A 6 -1.81 -14.89 -10.13
N PRO A 7 -2.26 -16.13 -9.84
CA PRO A 7 -1.37 -17.19 -9.37
C PRO A 7 -0.14 -17.27 -10.27
N LEU A 8 1.01 -17.06 -9.65
CA LEU A 8 2.25 -16.95 -10.40
C LEU A 8 2.63 -18.34 -10.92
N THR A 9 2.76 -18.48 -12.23
CA THR A 9 3.32 -19.69 -12.88
C THR A 9 4.85 -19.59 -12.96
N ARG A 10 5.55 -20.72 -13.09
CA ARG A 10 7.01 -20.73 -13.29
C ARG A 10 7.46 -19.90 -14.50
N GLU A 11 6.70 -19.95 -15.60
CA GLU A 11 6.99 -19.21 -16.83
C GLU A 11 6.92 -17.69 -16.61
N ARG A 12 5.89 -17.23 -15.90
CA ARG A 12 5.73 -15.81 -15.51
C ARG A 12 6.82 -15.37 -14.52
N ALA A 13 7.21 -16.24 -13.59
CA ALA A 13 8.32 -15.98 -12.68
C ALA A 13 9.65 -15.81 -13.45
N LEU A 14 9.91 -16.67 -14.43
CA LEU A 14 11.08 -16.55 -15.32
C LEU A 14 11.02 -15.28 -16.17
N ALA A 15 9.85 -14.94 -16.74
CA ALA A 15 9.67 -13.72 -17.53
C ALA A 15 9.91 -12.46 -16.68
N TRP A 16 9.41 -12.44 -15.44
CA TRP A 16 9.70 -11.38 -14.49
C TRP A 16 11.21 -11.29 -14.21
N ALA A 17 11.87 -12.41 -13.88
CA ALA A 17 13.29 -12.43 -13.57
C ALA A 17 14.15 -11.96 -14.76
N ARG A 18 13.82 -12.38 -15.99
CA ARG A 18 14.45 -11.86 -17.23
C ARG A 18 14.24 -10.38 -17.43
N GLY A 19 13.07 -9.84 -17.07
CA GLY A 19 12.83 -8.39 -17.10
C GLY A 19 13.60 -7.60 -16.03
N GLN A 20 14.26 -8.27 -15.08
CA GLN A 20 15.08 -7.65 -14.03
C GLN A 20 16.59 -7.93 -14.19
N SER A 21 16.98 -8.85 -15.07
CA SER A 21 18.37 -9.21 -15.32
C SER A 21 18.79 -8.68 -16.69
N ASP A 22 19.94 -8.00 -16.73
CA ASP A 22 20.60 -7.65 -17.99
C ASP A 22 21.48 -8.81 -18.49
N ASP A 23 21.54 -9.92 -17.74
CA ASP A 23 22.40 -11.06 -18.03
C ASP A 23 21.66 -12.12 -18.85
N PRO A 24 22.14 -12.46 -20.05
CA PRO A 24 21.55 -13.52 -20.86
C PRO A 24 21.69 -14.93 -20.25
N GLU A 25 22.57 -15.12 -19.26
CA GLU A 25 22.85 -16.40 -18.60
C GLU A 25 21.96 -16.70 -17.39
N LEU A 26 20.86 -15.96 -17.18
CA LEU A 26 19.90 -16.26 -16.11
C LEU A 26 19.40 -17.71 -16.19
N ARG A 27 19.72 -18.52 -15.18
CA ARG A 27 19.35 -19.94 -15.11
C ARG A 27 18.37 -20.20 -13.97
N PRO A 28 17.46 -21.18 -14.11
CA PRO A 28 16.71 -21.70 -12.98
C PRO A 28 17.66 -22.20 -11.88
N TYR A 29 17.30 -21.91 -10.64
CA TYR A 29 17.96 -22.44 -9.44
C TYR A 29 16.93 -23.31 -8.70
N PRO A 30 16.86 -24.62 -8.99
CA PRO A 30 15.89 -25.50 -8.34
C PRO A 30 16.20 -25.60 -6.85
N HIS A 31 15.17 -25.43 -6.01
CA HIS A 31 15.29 -25.56 -4.57
C HIS A 31 14.05 -26.27 -4.04
N GLU A 32 14.23 -27.47 -3.48
CA GLU A 32 13.13 -28.39 -3.15
C GLU A 32 12.13 -27.78 -2.16
N GLU A 33 12.61 -27.20 -1.05
CA GLU A 33 11.71 -26.61 -0.05
C GLU A 33 10.92 -25.41 -0.60
N LEU A 34 11.59 -24.53 -1.34
CA LEU A 34 10.96 -23.40 -2.01
C LEU A 34 9.90 -23.87 -3.02
N GLU A 35 10.20 -24.88 -3.83
CA GLU A 35 9.27 -25.36 -4.85
C GLU A 35 8.13 -26.20 -4.24
N SER A 36 8.32 -26.86 -3.11
CA SER A 36 7.29 -27.71 -2.47
C SER A 36 6.31 -26.95 -1.56
N ASP A 37 6.69 -25.79 -1.01
CA ASP A 37 5.82 -25.02 -0.12
C ASP A 37 4.64 -24.36 -0.88
N GLU A 38 3.43 -24.87 -0.69
CA GLU A 38 2.25 -24.45 -1.45
C GLU A 38 1.81 -23.00 -1.17
N VAL A 39 2.15 -22.46 0.01
CA VAL A 39 1.64 -21.17 0.50
C VAL A 39 2.67 -20.07 0.39
N SER A 40 3.93 -20.35 0.73
CA SER A 40 5.03 -19.40 0.79
C SER A 40 6.14 -19.71 -0.21
N GLY A 41 6.06 -20.86 -0.88
CA GLY A 41 7.03 -21.26 -1.87
C GLY A 41 6.95 -20.50 -3.19
N GLY A 42 7.75 -20.92 -4.16
CA GLY A 42 7.93 -20.24 -5.42
C GLY A 42 9.03 -20.85 -6.28
N TRP A 43 9.71 -20.00 -7.05
CA TRP A 43 10.83 -20.37 -7.90
C TRP A 43 11.99 -19.40 -7.74
N ALA A 44 13.20 -19.92 -7.88
CA ALA A 44 14.42 -19.14 -7.88
C ALA A 44 15.16 -19.20 -9.22
N PHE A 45 15.87 -18.12 -9.54
CA PHE A 45 16.72 -17.98 -10.72
C PHE A 45 17.99 -17.21 -10.33
N ALA A 46 19.11 -17.50 -10.97
CA ALA A 46 20.38 -16.84 -10.67
C ALA A 46 21.18 -16.49 -11.93
N ASP A 47 21.91 -15.38 -11.88
CA ASP A 47 22.78 -14.88 -12.96
C ASP A 47 24.22 -14.63 -12.48
N GLY A 48 24.80 -15.56 -11.72
CA GLY A 48 26.18 -15.47 -11.19
C GLY A 48 26.46 -14.33 -10.20
N ARG A 49 25.63 -13.28 -10.18
CA ARG A 49 25.75 -12.07 -9.35
C ARG A 49 24.53 -11.87 -8.47
N ARG A 50 23.35 -12.26 -8.94
CA ARG A 50 22.08 -12.06 -8.26
C ARG A 50 21.29 -13.35 -8.16
N LEU A 51 20.45 -13.39 -7.13
CA LEU A 51 19.40 -14.36 -6.93
C LEU A 51 18.05 -13.66 -7.02
N TYR A 52 17.18 -14.23 -7.83
CA TYR A 52 15.82 -13.76 -8.08
C TYR A 52 14.88 -14.80 -7.52
N VAL A 53 14.04 -14.42 -6.56
CA VAL A 53 13.03 -15.31 -5.97
C VAL A 53 11.66 -14.74 -6.24
N ALA A 54 10.75 -15.56 -6.76
CA ALA A 54 9.37 -15.19 -7.01
C ALA A 54 8.42 -16.20 -6.35
N GLY A 55 7.64 -15.72 -5.39
CA GLY A 55 6.67 -16.50 -4.63
C GLY A 55 5.36 -16.69 -5.38
N ARG A 56 4.67 -17.79 -5.08
CA ARG A 56 3.33 -18.11 -5.61
C ARG A 56 2.28 -17.06 -5.25
N ASP A 57 2.47 -16.39 -4.11
CA ASP A 57 1.64 -15.28 -3.63
C ASP A 57 1.92 -13.95 -4.37
N GLY A 58 2.72 -13.98 -5.43
CA GLY A 58 3.10 -12.81 -6.22
C GLY A 58 4.20 -11.96 -5.61
N SER A 59 4.73 -12.34 -4.44
CA SER A 59 5.88 -11.66 -3.85
C SER A 59 7.14 -11.91 -4.67
N THR A 60 8.03 -10.92 -4.70
CA THR A 60 9.29 -11.01 -5.46
C THR A 60 10.44 -10.45 -4.65
N GLY A 61 11.63 -11.02 -4.80
CA GLY A 61 12.86 -10.54 -4.17
C GLY A 61 14.06 -10.67 -5.09
N VAL A 62 14.97 -9.70 -5.04
CA VAL A 62 16.25 -9.73 -5.73
C VAL A 62 17.34 -9.49 -4.70
N SER A 63 18.32 -10.40 -4.63
CA SER A 63 19.46 -10.31 -3.72
C SER A 63 20.76 -10.34 -4.49
N LEU A 64 21.69 -9.44 -4.15
CA LEU A 64 23.07 -9.55 -4.60
C LEU A 64 23.73 -10.71 -3.85
N LEU A 65 24.24 -11.69 -4.60
CA LEU A 65 24.85 -12.90 -4.05
C LEU A 65 26.21 -12.59 -3.44
N GLY A 66 27.13 -11.91 -4.10
CA GLY A 66 28.43 -11.55 -3.49
C GLY A 66 29.11 -12.77 -2.86
N HIS A 67 29.25 -12.78 -1.51
CA HIS A 67 29.74 -13.93 -0.74
C HIS A 67 28.65 -14.77 -0.04
N ARG A 68 27.37 -14.41 -0.22
CA ARG A 68 26.23 -15.14 0.37
C ARG A 68 25.90 -16.35 -0.48
N ASP A 69 25.64 -17.46 0.20
CA ASP A 69 25.11 -18.67 -0.41
C ASP A 69 23.67 -18.42 -0.91
N PRO A 70 23.34 -18.75 -2.16
CA PRO A 70 21.95 -18.78 -2.62
C PRO A 70 21.02 -19.59 -1.71
N GLU A 71 21.48 -20.71 -1.13
CA GLU A 71 20.70 -21.56 -0.23
C GLU A 71 20.26 -20.79 1.03
N ASP A 72 21.21 -20.18 1.74
CA ASP A 72 20.93 -19.35 2.92
C ASP A 72 20.00 -18.18 2.59
N THR A 73 20.15 -17.61 1.38
CA THR A 73 19.31 -16.50 0.92
C THR A 73 17.87 -16.96 0.67
N ILE A 74 17.66 -18.13 0.08
CA ILE A 74 16.33 -18.72 -0.14
C ILE A 74 15.71 -19.11 1.19
N ALA A 75 16.47 -19.73 2.10
CA ALA A 75 15.99 -20.11 3.43
C ALA A 75 15.52 -18.88 4.22
N ALA A 76 16.31 -17.81 4.26
CA ALA A 76 15.94 -16.56 4.92
C ALA A 76 14.69 -15.91 4.29
N TRP A 77 14.57 -15.98 2.96
CA TRP A 77 13.39 -15.50 2.25
C TRP A 77 12.15 -16.33 2.64
N LEU A 78 12.25 -17.65 2.67
CA LEU A 78 11.17 -18.56 3.06
C LEU A 78 10.70 -18.31 4.49
N VAL A 79 11.61 -18.16 5.44
CA VAL A 79 11.27 -17.79 6.84
C VAL A 79 10.43 -16.51 6.87
N THR A 80 10.87 -15.48 6.14
CA THR A 80 10.14 -14.21 6.05
C THR A 80 8.77 -14.37 5.42
N ARG A 81 8.65 -15.19 4.35
CA ARG A 81 7.38 -15.40 3.67
C ARG A 81 6.40 -16.25 4.46
N ARG A 82 6.86 -17.32 5.10
CA ARG A 82 6.03 -18.16 5.98
C ARG A 82 5.48 -17.35 7.13
N HIS A 83 6.31 -16.50 7.72
CA HIS A 83 5.85 -15.55 8.73
C HIS A 83 4.78 -14.61 8.17
N ALA A 84 5.02 -13.97 7.02
CA ALA A 84 4.03 -13.08 6.39
C ALA A 84 2.73 -13.81 6.01
N ASN A 85 2.81 -15.10 5.66
CA ASN A 85 1.71 -15.94 5.17
C ASN A 85 1.07 -16.80 6.27
N ARG A 86 1.46 -16.59 7.53
CA ARG A 86 0.86 -17.26 8.67
C ARG A 86 -0.65 -17.01 8.70
N THR A 87 -1.39 -18.05 9.06
CA THR A 87 -2.82 -17.91 9.36
C THR A 87 -2.97 -17.21 10.71
N LEU A 88 -3.82 -16.19 10.76
CA LEU A 88 -4.24 -15.54 12.01
C LEU A 88 -5.71 -15.88 12.26
N ALA A 89 -6.03 -16.28 13.48
CA ALA A 89 -7.38 -16.34 13.99
C ALA A 89 -7.74 -15.01 14.67
N PRO A 90 -9.04 -14.66 14.79
CA PRO A 90 -9.48 -13.48 15.55
C PRO A 90 -8.95 -13.45 16.99
N ASP A 91 -8.76 -14.61 17.60
CA ASP A 91 -8.27 -14.75 18.98
C ASP A 91 -6.76 -14.46 19.12
N ASP A 92 -6.02 -14.46 18.01
CA ASP A 92 -4.60 -14.06 17.98
C ASP A 92 -4.42 -12.53 17.98
N LEU A 93 -5.52 -11.77 17.90
CA LEU A 93 -5.51 -10.32 17.72
C LEU A 93 -5.70 -9.57 19.03
N GLY A 94 -4.93 -8.48 19.19
CA GLY A 94 -5.17 -7.49 20.23
C GLY A 94 -6.47 -6.69 20.01
N PRO A 95 -6.91 -5.93 21.03
CA PRO A 95 -8.19 -5.20 20.98
C PRO A 95 -8.26 -4.22 19.80
N TRP A 96 -7.17 -3.52 19.47
CA TRP A 96 -7.10 -2.56 18.36
C TRP A 96 -7.23 -3.25 17.01
N GLN A 97 -6.53 -4.37 16.80
CA GLN A 97 -6.60 -5.15 15.56
C GLN A 97 -8.01 -5.72 15.37
N GLN A 98 -8.61 -6.29 16.42
CA GLN A 98 -9.99 -6.80 16.35
C GLN A 98 -11.00 -5.69 16.02
N ALA A 99 -10.88 -4.51 16.65
CA ALA A 99 -11.75 -3.38 16.36
C ALA A 99 -11.59 -2.93 14.90
N ALA A 100 -10.36 -2.80 14.39
CA ALA A 100 -10.08 -2.41 13.01
C ALA A 100 -10.63 -3.43 12.00
N VAL A 101 -10.42 -4.73 12.21
CA VAL A 101 -10.93 -5.80 11.33
C VAL A 101 -12.45 -5.74 11.25
N ARG A 102 -13.15 -5.70 12.40
CA ARG A 102 -14.61 -5.63 12.41
C ARG A 102 -15.15 -4.35 11.78
N ALA A 103 -14.43 -3.23 11.93
CA ALA A 103 -14.80 -1.97 11.30
C ALA A 103 -14.72 -2.07 9.76
N VAL A 104 -13.66 -2.69 9.23
CA VAL A 104 -13.53 -2.95 7.79
C VAL A 104 -14.64 -3.89 7.30
N GLU A 105 -14.87 -5.02 7.99
CA GLU A 105 -15.90 -6.00 7.62
C GLU A 105 -17.32 -5.42 7.60
N ARG A 106 -17.60 -4.46 8.50
CA ARG A 106 -18.89 -3.76 8.57
C ARG A 106 -18.97 -2.52 7.69
N GLY A 107 -17.87 -2.10 7.05
CA GLY A 107 -17.83 -0.87 6.26
C GLY A 107 -18.03 0.41 7.07
N VAL A 108 -17.60 0.44 8.33
CA VAL A 108 -17.71 1.59 9.25
C VAL A 108 -16.34 2.02 9.77
N THR A 109 -16.26 3.14 10.50
CA THR A 109 -15.05 3.57 11.21
C THR A 109 -14.93 2.85 12.56
N VAL A 110 -13.74 2.86 13.18
CA VAL A 110 -13.56 2.27 14.52
C VAL A 110 -14.43 3.01 15.54
N ALA A 111 -14.50 4.34 15.46
CA ALA A 111 -15.35 5.15 16.33
C ALA A 111 -16.83 4.74 16.30
N ALA A 112 -17.34 4.26 15.16
CA ALA A 112 -18.73 3.84 15.01
C ALA A 112 -19.03 2.45 15.62
N LEU A 113 -18.01 1.68 16.02
CA LEU A 113 -18.21 0.38 16.66
C LEU A 113 -18.58 0.48 18.15
N ASP A 114 -18.27 1.60 18.79
CA ASP A 114 -18.44 1.81 20.24
C ASP A 114 -17.85 0.65 21.09
N ASP A 115 -16.66 0.18 20.72
CA ASP A 115 -16.00 -0.93 21.41
C ASP A 115 -15.42 -0.45 22.76
N PRO A 116 -15.88 -0.96 23.91
CA PRO A 116 -15.42 -0.51 25.23
C PRO A 116 -13.95 -0.82 25.50
N ARG A 117 -13.31 -1.65 24.68
CA ARG A 117 -11.88 -1.97 24.78
C ARG A 117 -10.99 -0.89 24.15
N ILE A 118 -11.58 0.02 23.36
CA ILE A 118 -10.91 1.20 22.80
C ILE A 118 -11.25 2.39 23.69
N ALA A 119 -10.60 2.44 24.85
CA ALA A 119 -10.99 3.31 25.95
C ALA A 119 -10.39 4.73 25.86
N THR A 120 -9.22 4.87 25.23
CA THR A 120 -8.49 6.14 25.18
C THR A 120 -8.43 6.74 23.77
N ALA A 121 -8.04 8.01 23.68
CA ALA A 121 -7.78 8.66 22.40
C ALA A 121 -6.60 8.02 21.65
N ASP A 122 -5.57 7.56 22.37
CA ASP A 122 -4.41 6.88 21.79
C ASP A 122 -4.78 5.48 21.27
N ASP A 123 -5.66 4.76 21.99
CA ASP A 123 -6.22 3.49 21.50
C ASP A 123 -6.99 3.69 20.20
N ARG A 124 -7.79 4.76 20.15
CA ARG A 124 -8.59 5.08 18.95
C ARG A 124 -7.69 5.48 17.79
N ASP A 125 -6.68 6.33 18.02
CA ASP A 125 -5.71 6.73 17.01
C ASP A 125 -4.98 5.53 16.40
N HIS A 126 -4.52 4.59 17.24
CA HIS A 126 -3.86 3.36 16.78
C HIS A 126 -4.80 2.43 16.03
N ALA A 127 -6.02 2.22 16.54
CA ALA A 127 -7.01 1.39 15.87
C ALA A 127 -7.46 1.99 14.52
N ASP A 128 -7.64 3.31 14.44
CA ASP A 128 -7.95 4.02 13.19
C ASP A 128 -6.80 3.93 12.18
N TRP A 129 -5.54 3.97 12.63
CA TRP A 129 -4.37 3.75 11.79
C TRP A 129 -4.32 2.33 11.20
N ILE A 130 -4.61 1.31 12.02
CA ILE A 130 -4.74 -0.07 11.54
C ILE A 130 -5.89 -0.14 10.53
N TRP A 131 -7.06 0.41 10.86
CA TRP A 131 -8.23 0.43 9.97
C TRP A 131 -7.93 1.09 8.61
N LEU A 132 -7.25 2.24 8.58
CA LEU A 132 -6.81 2.89 7.35
C LEU A 132 -5.88 1.97 6.53
N SER A 133 -4.94 1.31 7.20
CA SER A 133 -4.00 0.39 6.55
C SER A 133 -4.71 -0.82 5.95
N LEU A 134 -5.71 -1.37 6.65
CA LEU A 134 -6.51 -2.50 6.18
C LEU A 134 -7.45 -2.10 5.04
N ARG A 135 -8.10 -0.92 5.11
CA ARG A 135 -8.97 -0.42 4.01
C ARG A 135 -8.22 -0.19 2.71
N ARG A 136 -6.95 0.22 2.78
CA ARG A 136 -6.08 0.43 1.61
C ARG A 136 -5.55 -0.88 1.04
N SER A 137 -5.59 -1.96 1.83
CA SER A 137 -5.16 -3.28 1.39
C SER A 137 -6.16 -3.88 0.40
N ARG A 138 -5.64 -4.61 -0.59
CA ARG A 138 -6.45 -5.37 -1.56
C ARG A 138 -6.67 -6.83 -1.14
N VAL A 139 -6.08 -7.26 -0.02
CA VAL A 139 -6.23 -8.61 0.51
C VAL A 139 -7.08 -8.59 1.78
N ALA A 140 -7.60 -9.76 2.17
CA ALA A 140 -8.42 -9.90 3.37
C ALA A 140 -7.72 -9.30 4.62
N PRO A 141 -8.47 -8.70 5.57
CA PRO A 141 -7.89 -7.99 6.72
C PRO A 141 -6.87 -8.82 7.52
N LEU A 142 -7.20 -10.08 7.84
CA LEU A 142 -6.29 -10.97 8.58
C LEU A 142 -5.00 -11.26 7.82
N ARG A 143 -5.08 -11.38 6.49
CA ARG A 143 -3.91 -11.56 5.62
C ARG A 143 -3.03 -10.30 5.59
N ALA A 144 -3.65 -9.13 5.55
CA ALA A 144 -2.93 -7.85 5.59
C ALA A 144 -2.22 -7.64 6.94
N LEU A 145 -2.84 -8.03 8.04
CA LEU A 145 -2.23 -8.03 9.38
C LEU A 145 -1.04 -8.99 9.46
N ALA A 146 -1.21 -10.25 9.02
CA ALA A 146 -0.15 -11.25 9.00
C ALA A 146 1.07 -10.76 8.20
N ALA A 147 0.85 -10.07 7.09
CA ALA A 147 1.92 -9.58 6.25
C ALA A 147 2.66 -8.34 6.80
N ASN A 148 2.18 -7.72 7.89
CA ASN A 148 2.74 -6.45 8.39
C ASN A 148 2.79 -6.41 9.92
N ASP A 149 3.95 -6.76 10.47
CA ASP A 149 4.17 -6.78 11.92
C ASP A 149 4.03 -5.42 12.60
N ARG A 150 4.15 -4.30 11.86
CA ARG A 150 3.87 -2.98 12.44
C ARG A 150 2.41 -2.83 12.85
N LEU A 151 1.49 -3.46 12.12
CA LEU A 151 0.06 -3.46 12.45
C LEU A 151 -0.26 -4.40 13.62
N MET A 152 0.62 -5.37 13.91
CA MET A 152 0.47 -6.31 15.02
C MET A 152 1.05 -5.79 16.34
N GLY A 153 1.87 -4.72 16.28
CA GLY A 153 2.44 -4.09 17.46
C GLY A 153 1.39 -3.36 18.31
N PRO A 154 1.65 -3.20 19.62
CA PRO A 154 0.87 -2.30 20.46
C PRO A 154 1.05 -0.84 20.00
N PRO A 155 0.15 0.08 20.43
CA PRO A 155 0.38 1.50 20.25
C PRO A 155 1.72 1.88 20.88
N GLN A 156 2.41 2.85 20.27
CA GLN A 156 3.61 3.38 20.89
C GLN A 156 3.25 4.05 22.22
N PRO A 157 4.15 3.98 23.23
CA PRO A 157 3.88 4.61 24.51
C PRO A 157 3.64 6.12 24.34
N PRO A 158 2.79 6.72 25.20
CA PRO A 158 2.46 8.14 25.14
C PRO A 158 3.71 9.02 25.10
N GLY A 159 3.72 10.02 24.21
CA GLY A 159 4.81 10.99 24.08
C GLY A 159 6.05 10.52 23.30
N ARG A 160 6.10 9.26 22.82
CA ARG A 160 7.14 8.79 21.88
C ARG A 160 6.61 8.54 20.47
N GLY A 161 5.38 8.03 20.35
CA GLY A 161 4.68 7.97 19.08
C GLY A 161 3.97 9.29 18.84
N GLY A 162 4.39 10.02 17.80
CA GLY A 162 3.51 11.07 17.27
C GLY A 162 2.15 10.48 16.89
N ARG A 163 1.15 11.35 16.78
CA ARG A 163 -0.18 11.00 16.30
C ARG A 163 -0.10 10.25 14.96
N LEU A 164 -0.85 9.16 14.81
CA LEU A 164 -0.87 8.33 13.60
C LEU A 164 -1.96 8.77 12.61
N THR A 165 -3.06 9.29 13.15
CA THR A 165 -4.24 9.75 12.42
C THR A 165 -4.81 11.03 13.01
N HIS A 166 -5.50 11.83 12.21
CA HIS A 166 -6.31 12.94 12.70
C HIS A 166 -7.71 12.90 12.07
N ALA A 167 -8.66 13.61 12.67
CA ALA A 167 -9.97 13.77 12.08
C ALA A 167 -9.86 14.62 10.80
N CYS A 168 -10.32 14.08 9.67
CA CYS A 168 -10.37 14.79 8.39
C CYS A 168 -11.05 16.15 8.58
N PRO A 169 -10.43 17.26 8.14
CA PRO A 169 -10.99 18.60 8.35
C PRO A 169 -12.30 18.84 7.61
N LEU A 170 -12.67 17.97 6.65
CA LEU A 170 -13.89 18.11 5.85
C LEU A 170 -15.05 17.25 6.36
N CYS A 171 -14.78 16.02 6.80
CA CYS A 171 -15.84 15.06 7.11
C CYS A 171 -15.69 14.35 8.47
N GLY A 172 -14.62 14.64 9.22
CA GLY A 172 -14.35 14.06 10.53
C GLY A 172 -13.88 12.61 10.54
N ARG A 173 -13.89 11.89 9.41
CA ARG A 173 -13.35 10.52 9.31
C ARG A 173 -11.83 10.49 9.56
N PRO A 174 -11.27 9.36 10.01
CA PRO A 174 -9.83 9.25 10.20
C PRO A 174 -9.05 9.52 8.89
N ALA A 175 -8.04 10.38 8.99
CA ALA A 175 -7.10 10.71 7.94
C ALA A 175 -5.67 10.39 8.41
N PRO A 176 -4.76 9.99 7.52
CA PRO A 176 -3.37 9.74 7.89
C PRO A 176 -2.72 11.02 8.43
N HIS A 177 -2.07 10.94 9.58
CA HIS A 177 -1.36 12.09 10.14
C HIS A 177 0.07 12.15 9.63
N GLN A 178 0.47 13.34 9.19
CA GLN A 178 1.87 13.70 8.99
C GLN A 178 2.05 15.12 9.53
N GLU A 179 3.08 15.34 10.35
CA GLU A 179 3.32 16.65 10.98
C GLU A 179 3.39 17.80 9.97
N ARG A 180 3.87 17.51 8.75
CA ARG A 180 3.97 18.48 7.64
C ARG A 180 2.66 18.80 6.96
N TYR A 181 1.66 17.93 7.10
CA TYR A 181 0.35 18.02 6.43
C TYR A 181 -0.78 17.88 7.46
N PRO A 182 -0.86 18.78 8.45
CA PRO A 182 -1.83 18.66 9.55
C PRO A 182 -3.28 18.82 9.08
N ARG A 183 -3.50 19.33 7.87
CA ARG A 183 -4.84 19.50 7.25
C ARG A 183 -5.09 18.51 6.11
N ALA A 184 -4.32 17.44 6.02
CA ALA A 184 -4.58 16.38 5.05
C ALA A 184 -5.99 15.79 5.24
N VAL A 185 -6.66 15.48 4.14
CA VAL A 185 -8.00 14.88 4.15
C VAL A 185 -7.93 13.34 4.20
N CYS A 186 -9.03 12.67 4.55
CA CYS A 186 -9.11 11.21 4.51
C CYS A 186 -9.16 10.68 3.06
N ASP A 187 -8.97 9.36 2.90
CA ASP A 187 -8.96 8.71 1.58
C ASP A 187 -10.25 8.96 0.78
N ASP A 188 -11.41 8.93 1.44
CA ASP A 188 -12.69 9.14 0.75
C ASP A 188 -12.80 10.57 0.20
N CYS A 189 -12.32 11.57 0.97
CA CYS A 189 -12.27 12.97 0.53
C CYS A 189 -11.18 13.20 -0.54
N HIS A 190 -10.06 12.47 -0.45
CA HIS A 190 -9.01 12.50 -1.46
C HIS A 190 -9.52 12.00 -2.82
N GLU A 191 -10.25 10.88 -2.83
CA GLU A 191 -10.85 10.29 -4.05
C GLU A 191 -12.02 11.12 -4.63
N ALA A 192 -12.60 12.00 -3.82
CA ALA A 192 -13.70 12.89 -4.21
C ALA A 192 -13.21 14.25 -4.75
N THR A 193 -11.92 14.41 -5.04
CA THR A 193 -11.36 15.66 -5.56
C THR A 193 -11.88 15.99 -6.96
N LEU A 194 -12.32 17.24 -7.11
CA LEU A 194 -12.83 17.82 -8.35
C LEU A 194 -11.96 19.00 -8.80
N ASP A 195 -11.90 19.24 -10.10
CA ASP A 195 -11.39 20.50 -10.65
C ASP A 195 -12.43 21.64 -10.53
N ALA A 196 -12.08 22.84 -10.99
CA ALA A 196 -12.95 24.01 -10.95
C ALA A 196 -14.25 23.85 -11.77
N LYS A 197 -14.31 22.85 -12.65
CA LYS A 197 -15.47 22.54 -13.50
C LYS A 197 -16.27 21.35 -12.98
N GLY A 198 -15.95 20.83 -11.80
CA GLY A 198 -16.65 19.70 -11.19
C GLY A 198 -16.25 18.33 -11.75
N ARG A 199 -15.13 18.22 -12.47
CA ARG A 199 -14.64 16.95 -13.02
C ARG A 199 -13.69 16.26 -12.05
N ARG A 200 -13.83 14.95 -11.88
CA ARG A 200 -12.96 14.17 -10.98
C ARG A 200 -11.51 14.17 -11.47
N VAL A 201 -10.60 14.47 -10.56
CA VAL A 201 -9.16 14.46 -10.81
C VAL A 201 -8.45 13.62 -9.75
N ARG A 202 -7.27 13.10 -10.10
CA ARG A 202 -6.36 12.43 -9.17
C ARG A 202 -4.94 12.92 -9.41
N GLY A 203 -4.16 13.07 -8.35
CA GLY A 203 -2.75 13.34 -8.47
C GLY A 203 -1.93 12.07 -8.69
N ARG A 204 -0.75 12.21 -9.27
CA ARG A 204 0.31 11.19 -9.26
C ARG A 204 1.69 11.84 -9.25
N ASN A 205 2.68 11.09 -8.75
CA ASN A 205 4.08 11.46 -8.92
C ASN A 205 4.49 11.17 -10.37
N VAL A 206 5.20 12.12 -11.00
CA VAL A 206 5.68 11.99 -12.38
C VAL A 206 6.86 11.01 -12.45
N SER A 207 7.72 11.01 -11.43
CA SER A 207 8.91 10.18 -11.35
C SER A 207 9.25 9.80 -9.91
N MET A 208 10.22 8.89 -9.73
CA MET A 208 10.78 8.57 -8.40
C MET A 208 11.54 9.75 -7.76
N SER A 209 12.10 10.64 -8.57
CA SER A 209 12.72 11.90 -8.12
C SER A 209 11.69 12.99 -7.80
N GLY A 210 10.41 12.70 -8.03
CA GLY A 210 9.27 13.55 -7.74
C GLY A 210 8.64 14.19 -8.97
N GLY A 211 7.91 15.29 -8.74
CA GLY A 211 7.08 15.95 -9.71
C GLY A 211 5.61 15.57 -9.54
N PHE A 212 4.72 16.53 -9.74
CA PHE A 212 3.28 16.38 -9.56
C PHE A 212 2.56 16.54 -10.90
N GLU A 213 1.64 15.62 -11.17
CA GLU A 213 0.70 15.72 -12.28
C GLU A 213 -0.70 15.35 -11.79
N ALA A 214 -1.67 16.22 -12.04
CA ALA A 214 -3.08 15.91 -11.92
C ALA A 214 -3.60 15.33 -13.23
N ARG A 215 -4.47 14.32 -13.15
CA ARG A 215 -5.11 13.66 -14.29
C ARG A 215 -6.59 13.54 -14.06
N PHE A 216 -7.38 13.62 -15.12
CA PHE A 216 -8.81 13.32 -15.05
C PHE A 216 -9.01 11.84 -14.79
N CYS A 217 -9.89 11.48 -13.86
CA CYS A 217 -10.17 10.07 -13.56
C CYS A 217 -10.88 9.36 -14.71
N GLU A 218 -11.60 10.11 -15.56
CA GLU A 218 -12.44 9.58 -16.63
C GLU A 218 -12.06 10.20 -17.98
N PRO A 219 -12.17 9.44 -19.09
CA PRO A 219 -11.98 9.96 -20.45
C PRO A 219 -12.81 11.20 -20.73
N LEU A 220 -12.17 12.25 -21.21
CA LEU A 220 -12.88 13.43 -21.69
C LEU A 220 -13.53 13.14 -23.05
N PRO A 221 -14.73 13.69 -23.32
CA PRO A 221 -15.37 13.58 -24.63
C PRO A 221 -14.41 13.99 -25.75
N GLY A 222 -14.25 13.12 -26.75
CA GLY A 222 -13.37 13.36 -27.91
C GLY A 222 -11.87 13.20 -27.65
N SER A 223 -11.48 12.70 -26.47
CA SER A 223 -10.07 12.38 -26.15
C SER A 223 -9.83 10.88 -26.17
N ALA A 224 -8.66 10.46 -26.66
CA ALA A 224 -8.22 9.08 -26.49
C ALA A 224 -8.01 8.80 -24.98
N PRO A 225 -8.43 7.62 -24.48
CA PRO A 225 -8.14 7.24 -23.10
C PRO A 225 -6.63 7.15 -22.88
N GLY A 226 -6.20 7.54 -21.68
CA GLY A 226 -4.82 7.39 -21.25
C GLY A 226 -4.41 5.92 -21.11
N PRO A 227 -3.11 5.65 -20.93
CA PRO A 227 -2.56 4.28 -20.80
C PRO A 227 -3.19 3.47 -19.65
N GLU A 228 -3.82 4.13 -18.68
CA GLU A 228 -4.50 3.50 -17.54
C GLU A 228 -6.04 3.62 -17.62
N GLY A 229 -6.58 4.00 -18.79
CA GLY A 229 -8.02 4.24 -18.97
C GLY A 229 -8.51 5.59 -18.42
N ASP A 230 -7.61 6.46 -17.97
CA ASP A 230 -7.93 7.78 -17.43
C ASP A 230 -8.10 8.85 -18.54
N GLY A 231 -8.55 10.06 -18.19
CA GLY A 231 -8.79 11.14 -19.15
C GLY A 231 -7.60 11.98 -19.54
N GLY A 232 -6.39 11.52 -19.23
CA GLY A 232 -5.17 12.27 -19.48
C GLY A 232 -4.95 13.43 -18.47
N PRO A 233 -3.95 14.29 -18.72
CA PRO A 233 -3.53 15.32 -17.79
C PRO A 233 -4.57 16.42 -17.63
N CYS A 234 -4.64 17.01 -16.43
CA CYS A 234 -5.41 18.20 -16.10
C CYS A 234 -4.44 19.38 -15.86
N PRO A 235 -4.09 20.16 -16.90
CA PRO A 235 -3.03 21.17 -16.81
C PRO A 235 -3.31 22.28 -15.78
N GLU A 236 -4.58 22.59 -15.56
CA GLU A 236 -5.01 23.59 -14.59
C GLU A 236 -4.64 23.17 -13.18
N VAL A 237 -5.10 21.99 -12.75
CA VAL A 237 -4.81 21.44 -11.42
C VAL A 237 -3.34 21.09 -11.27
N THR A 238 -2.68 20.57 -12.32
CA THR A 238 -1.23 20.31 -12.27
C THR A 238 -0.43 21.58 -11.96
N ARG A 239 -0.85 22.74 -12.47
CA ARG A 239 -0.15 24.01 -12.26
C ARG A 239 -0.49 24.66 -10.93
N SER A 240 -1.76 24.68 -10.54
CA SER A 240 -2.23 25.40 -9.35
C SER A 240 -2.25 24.55 -8.08
N GLY A 241 -2.44 23.24 -8.23
CA GLY A 241 -2.81 22.33 -7.15
C GLY A 241 -4.25 22.55 -6.64
N SER A 242 -5.02 23.47 -7.21
CA SER A 242 -6.36 23.80 -6.69
C SER A 242 -7.37 22.71 -7.04
N VAL A 243 -8.03 22.17 -6.03
CA VAL A 243 -9.12 21.20 -6.17
C VAL A 243 -10.25 21.52 -5.20
N TRP A 244 -11.41 20.90 -5.42
CA TRP A 244 -12.58 21.03 -4.56
C TRP A 244 -13.03 19.67 -4.07
N VAL A 245 -13.37 19.57 -2.79
CA VAL A 245 -13.91 18.36 -2.18
C VAL A 245 -15.18 18.74 -1.44
N HIS A 246 -16.31 18.16 -1.84
CA HIS A 246 -17.64 18.50 -1.29
C HIS A 246 -17.93 20.01 -1.25
N GLY A 247 -17.43 20.76 -2.24
CA GLY A 247 -17.57 22.22 -2.32
C GLY A 247 -16.52 23.02 -1.55
N HIS A 248 -15.66 22.38 -0.74
CA HIS A 248 -14.57 23.05 -0.02
C HIS A 248 -13.32 23.18 -0.89
N ALA A 249 -12.70 24.35 -0.88
CA ALA A 249 -11.43 24.57 -1.55
C ALA A 249 -10.29 23.83 -0.84
N CYS A 250 -9.48 23.12 -1.61
CA CYS A 250 -8.38 22.29 -1.15
C CYS A 250 -7.17 22.47 -2.05
N ARG A 251 -6.00 22.04 -1.57
CA ARG A 251 -4.75 22.00 -2.34
C ARG A 251 -4.26 20.56 -2.45
N MET A 252 -4.13 20.09 -3.69
CA MET A 252 -3.52 18.83 -4.06
C MET A 252 -2.06 19.06 -4.50
N GLY A 253 -1.16 18.18 -4.08
CA GLY A 253 0.24 18.24 -4.48
C GLY A 253 1.03 17.01 -4.07
N GLU A 254 2.30 16.99 -4.44
CA GLU A 254 3.24 15.95 -4.03
C GLU A 254 3.58 16.07 -2.53
N ALA A 255 3.47 14.95 -1.81
CA ALA A 255 3.94 14.85 -0.44
C ALA A 255 5.47 14.69 -0.39
N ARG A 256 6.09 15.18 0.67
CA ARG A 256 7.54 15.05 0.91
C ARG A 256 7.84 13.57 1.13
N PHE A 257 8.75 13.02 0.32
CA PHE A 257 9.09 11.60 0.22
C PHE A 257 8.10 10.74 -0.58
N GLY A 258 7.30 11.37 -1.44
CA GLY A 258 6.47 10.70 -2.43
C GLY A 258 5.03 10.50 -1.98
N GLY A 259 4.16 10.18 -2.95
CA GLY A 259 2.71 10.19 -2.77
C GLY A 259 2.10 11.56 -3.04
N ILE A 260 0.78 11.60 -3.00
CA ILE A 260 -0.03 12.81 -3.20
C ILE A 260 -0.77 13.12 -1.91
N VAL A 261 -0.79 14.40 -1.56
CA VAL A 261 -1.54 14.92 -0.43
C VAL A 261 -2.59 15.90 -0.94
N VAL A 262 -3.76 15.87 -0.31
CA VAL A 262 -4.82 16.86 -0.48
C VAL A 262 -5.07 17.49 0.88
N GLU A 263 -4.89 18.80 0.98
CA GLU A 263 -5.08 19.55 2.23
C GLU A 263 -6.24 20.54 2.11
N ALA A 264 -7.03 20.66 3.17
CA ALA A 264 -8.03 21.73 3.26
C ALA A 264 -7.33 23.10 3.38
N LEU A 265 -7.90 24.12 2.71
CA LEU A 265 -7.40 25.50 2.73
C LEU A 265 -8.00 26.31 3.89
#